data_AF-A0A7J2YVT4-F1
#
_entry.id   AF-A0A7J2YVT4-F1
#
_cell.length_a   1.000
_cell.length_b   1.000
_cell.length_c   1.000
_cell.angle_alpha   90.00
_cell.angle_beta   90.00
_cell.angle_gamma   90.00
#
_symmetry.space_group_name_H-M   'P 1'
#
loop_
_entity.id
_entity.type
_entity.pdbx_description
1 polymer ?
#
loop_
_entity_poly.entity_id
_entity_poly.type
_entity_poly.pdbx_seq_one_letter_code
_entity_poly.pdbx_strand_id
1 'polypeptide(L)'
;MRPPHRSIRRRPTPAVGCAHGIDRVAIALQTQKTSFEGKSGKRVAVTPITEALKLQALKVAQQLRAAGIAVEFEVMGRKMAKALEDADRRKVDYAVIVGERELKEGAVMLRNLSKREQRVVPIAQLTQQIINQKE
;
A
#
# COMPACT_ATOMS: atom_id res chain seq x y z
N MET A 1 -49.61 25.14 -31.91
CA MET A 1 -48.57 24.16 -32.31
C MET A 1 -47.19 24.77 -32.10
N ARG A 2 -46.36 24.23 -31.20
CA ARG A 2 -44.95 24.63 -31.06
C ARG A 2 -44.09 23.77 -31.99
N PRO A 3 -43.12 24.32 -32.75
CA PRO A 3 -42.25 23.51 -33.57
C PRO A 3 -41.27 22.73 -32.68
N PRO A 4 -40.92 21.48 -33.03
CA PRO A 4 -40.00 20.67 -32.24
C PRO A 4 -38.55 21.10 -32.49
N HIS A 5 -37.73 20.89 -31.45
CA HIS A 5 -36.30 21.17 -31.34
C HIS A 5 -35.47 21.00 -32.64
N ARG A 6 -34.65 22.01 -32.96
CA ARG A 6 -33.52 21.96 -33.90
C ARG A 6 -32.49 22.97 -33.39
N SER A 7 -31.18 22.77 -33.42
CA SER A 7 -30.30 21.64 -33.73
C SER A 7 -28.91 22.22 -33.43
N ILE A 8 -28.03 21.47 -32.78
CA ILE A 8 -26.61 21.82 -32.62
C ILE A 8 -26.03 22.10 -34.02
N ARG A 9 -26.01 23.36 -34.45
CA ARG A 9 -25.45 23.80 -35.74
C ARG A 9 -24.18 24.60 -35.44
N ARG A 10 -23.04 23.92 -35.54
CA ARG A 10 -21.74 24.58 -35.75
C ARG A 10 -21.31 24.38 -37.21
N ARG A 11 -20.34 25.21 -37.65
CA ARG A 11 -19.76 25.18 -39.00
C ARG A 11 -19.25 23.76 -39.34
N PRO A 12 -19.18 23.39 -40.63
CA PRO A 12 -18.65 22.09 -41.04
C PRO A 12 -17.28 21.84 -40.39
N THR A 13 -17.21 20.83 -39.53
CA THR A 13 -16.00 20.47 -38.78
C THR A 13 -15.76 18.99 -39.04
N PRO A 14 -14.92 18.63 -40.04
CA PRO A 14 -14.58 17.23 -40.30
C PRO A 14 -13.97 16.59 -39.04
N ALA A 15 -14.42 15.38 -38.68
CA ALA A 15 -13.94 14.65 -37.52
C ALA A 15 -13.99 13.13 -37.76
N VAL A 16 -13.02 12.41 -37.20
CA VAL A 16 -12.99 10.95 -37.07
C VAL A 16 -12.53 10.60 -35.66
N GLY A 17 -12.98 9.46 -35.13
CA GLY A 17 -12.59 9.02 -33.78
C GLY A 17 -13.01 7.58 -33.52
N CYS A 18 -12.42 6.99 -32.49
CA CYS A 18 -12.84 5.70 -31.96
C CYS A 18 -13.00 5.79 -30.45
N ALA A 19 -13.83 4.92 -29.89
CA ALA A 19 -13.99 4.76 -28.45
C ALA A 19 -13.91 3.27 -28.12
N HIS A 20 -13.12 2.94 -27.11
CA HIS A 20 -13.00 1.58 -26.61
C HIS A 20 -13.69 1.49 -25.24
N GLY A 21 -14.53 0.48 -25.05
CA GLY A 21 -15.16 0.22 -23.77
C GLY A 21 -14.18 -0.48 -22.82
N ILE A 22 -13.96 0.09 -21.63
CA ILE A 22 -13.03 -0.45 -20.62
C ILE A 22 -13.43 -1.89 -20.24
N ASP A 23 -14.73 -2.16 -20.07
CA ASP A 23 -15.25 -3.50 -19.79
C ASP A 23 -14.89 -4.51 -20.87
N ARG A 24 -14.94 -4.09 -22.14
CA ARG A 24 -14.63 -4.96 -23.29
C ARG A 24 -13.14 -5.26 -23.37
N VAL A 25 -12.30 -4.26 -23.07
CA VAL A 25 -10.85 -4.44 -22.95
C VAL A 25 -10.52 -5.37 -21.79
N ALA A 26 -11.18 -5.23 -20.64
CA ALA A 26 -10.98 -6.10 -19.47
C ALA A 26 -11.33 -7.57 -19.74
N ILE A 27 -12.46 -7.84 -20.40
CA ILE A 27 -12.86 -9.21 -20.79
C ILE A 27 -11.87 -9.82 -21.79
N ALA A 28 -11.42 -9.04 -22.77
CA ALA A 28 -10.43 -9.49 -23.73
C ALA A 28 -9.11 -9.88 -23.04
N LEU A 29 -8.64 -9.07 -22.10
CA LEU A 29 -7.45 -9.35 -21.29
C LEU A 29 -7.59 -10.63 -20.45
N GLN A 30 -8.75 -10.86 -19.83
CA GLN A 30 -9.02 -12.10 -19.09
C GLN A 30 -8.98 -13.33 -20.00
N THR A 31 -9.50 -13.21 -21.22
CA THR A 31 -9.52 -14.30 -22.22
C THR A 31 -8.10 -14.66 -22.68
N GLN A 32 -7.25 -13.65 -22.83
CA GLN A 32 -5.84 -13.84 -23.21
C GLN A 32 -4.97 -14.43 -22.08
N LYS A 33 -5.52 -14.61 -20.86
CA LYS A 33 -4.80 -15.06 -19.65
C LYS A 33 -3.52 -14.25 -19.39
N THR A 34 -3.48 -12.99 -19.84
CA THR A 34 -2.34 -12.11 -19.61
C THR A 34 -2.37 -11.65 -18.16
N SER A 35 -1.34 -12.04 -17.39
CA SER A 35 -1.12 -11.47 -16.06
C SER A 35 -0.55 -10.06 -16.20
N PHE A 36 -1.12 -9.12 -15.46
CA PHE A 36 -0.41 -7.89 -15.16
C PHE A 36 0.64 -8.22 -14.10
N GLU A 37 1.90 -8.39 -14.51
CA GLU A 37 3.03 -8.33 -13.60
C GLU A 37 3.30 -6.87 -13.20
N GLY A 38 2.32 -6.27 -12.51
CA GLY A 38 2.61 -5.10 -11.72
C GLY A 38 3.57 -5.55 -10.62
N LYS A 39 4.77 -4.98 -10.55
CA LYS A 39 5.64 -5.15 -9.38
C LYS A 39 4.84 -4.67 -8.16
N SER A 40 4.21 -5.59 -7.45
CA SER A 40 3.61 -5.29 -6.15
C SER A 40 4.77 -4.95 -5.24
N GLY A 41 4.97 -3.66 -4.99
CA GLY A 41 5.95 -3.22 -4.01
C GLY A 41 5.64 -3.86 -2.66
N LYS A 42 6.67 -4.04 -1.83
CA LYS A 42 6.51 -4.61 -0.50
C LYS A 42 5.54 -3.78 0.33
N ARG A 43 4.64 -4.46 1.02
CA ARG A 43 3.68 -3.89 1.96
C ARG A 43 4.18 -4.06 3.38
N VAL A 44 4.05 -2.98 4.16
CA VAL A 44 4.51 -2.93 5.54
C VAL A 44 3.38 -2.44 6.43
N ALA A 45 3.15 -3.11 7.57
CA ALA A 45 2.24 -2.65 8.61
C ALA A 45 3.05 -2.08 9.77
N VAL A 46 2.76 -0.86 10.21
CA VAL A 46 3.40 -0.24 11.37
C VAL A 46 2.43 -0.26 12.55
N THR A 47 2.85 -0.85 13.66
CA THR A 47 2.02 -1.08 14.84
C THR A 47 2.71 -0.56 16.10
N PRO A 48 2.20 0.49 16.76
CA PRO A 48 2.67 0.89 18.07
C PRO A 48 2.20 -0.10 19.15
N ILE A 49 3.04 -0.39 20.15
CA ILE A 49 2.65 -1.26 21.28
C ILE A 49 1.69 -0.53 22.24
N THR A 50 1.88 0.78 22.41
CA THR A 50 1.08 1.64 23.30
C THR A 50 0.65 2.91 22.57
N GLU A 51 -0.45 3.55 23.02
CA GLU A 51 -0.92 4.81 22.41
C GLU A 51 0.11 5.94 22.55
N ALA A 52 0.92 5.95 23.61
CA ALA A 52 1.98 6.94 23.80
C ALA A 52 3.05 6.90 22.68
N LEU A 53 3.25 5.73 22.06
CA LEU A 53 4.21 5.54 20.97
C LEU A 53 3.65 5.87 19.59
N LYS A 54 2.36 6.17 19.48
CA LYS A 54 1.68 6.39 18.20
C LYS A 54 2.35 7.46 17.35
N LEU A 55 2.76 8.58 17.96
CA LEU A 55 3.41 9.68 17.25
C LEU A 55 4.79 9.27 16.69
N GLN A 56 5.55 8.47 17.43
CA GLN A 56 6.85 7.98 16.99
C GLN A 56 6.68 6.90 15.90
N ALA A 57 5.69 6.02 16.05
CA ALA A 57 5.35 5.05 15.04
C ALA A 57 4.88 5.71 13.73
N LEU A 58 4.14 6.83 13.81
CA LEU A 58 3.75 7.61 12.64
C LEU A 58 4.97 8.20 11.91
N LYS A 59 5.99 8.66 12.64
CA LYS A 59 7.25 9.13 12.03
C LYS A 59 7.96 8.00 11.28
N VAL A 60 8.04 6.81 11.86
CA VAL A 60 8.61 5.62 11.19
C VAL A 60 7.81 5.28 9.93
N ALA A 61 6.47 5.28 10.02
CA ALA A 61 5.62 5.05 8.86
C ALA A 61 5.83 6.10 7.76
N GLN A 62 5.96 7.37 8.13
CA GLN A 62 6.21 8.47 7.20
C GLN A 62 7.58 8.33 6.50
N GLN A 63 8.63 7.96 7.23
CA GLN A 63 9.95 7.70 6.67
C GLN A 63 9.90 6.58 5.62
N LEU A 64 9.19 5.49 5.90
CA LEU A 64 9.03 4.39 4.95
C LEU A 64 8.21 4.79 3.72
N ARG A 65 7.13 5.57 3.89
CA ARG A 65 6.34 6.10 2.77
C ARG A 65 7.14 7.05 1.89
N ALA A 66 7.97 7.91 2.48
CA ALA A 66 8.87 8.80 1.76
C ALA A 66 9.88 8.03 0.88
N ALA A 67 10.20 6.79 1.25
CA ALA A 67 11.02 5.88 0.46
C ALA A 67 10.22 5.08 -0.60
N GLY A 68 8.94 5.38 -0.81
CA GLY A 68 8.09 4.72 -1.82
C GLY A 68 7.53 3.36 -1.39
N ILE A 69 7.63 2.99 -0.11
CA ILE A 69 7.11 1.72 0.41
C ILE A 69 5.62 1.87 0.73
N ALA A 70 4.82 0.87 0.38
CA ALA A 70 3.41 0.82 0.73
C ALA A 70 3.25 0.53 2.23
N VAL A 71 2.85 1.54 3.00
CA VAL A 71 2.77 1.42 4.47
C VAL A 71 1.37 1.65 5.02
N GLU A 72 0.87 0.64 5.70
CA GLU A 72 -0.35 0.64 6.49
C GLU A 72 -0.01 0.93 7.97
N PHE A 73 -0.89 1.64 8.66
CA PHE A 73 -0.71 1.99 10.06
C PHE A 73 -1.85 1.40 10.89
N GLU A 74 -1.54 0.78 12.02
CA GLU A 74 -2.57 0.26 12.93
C GLU A 74 -3.24 1.41 13.69
N VAL A 75 -4.50 1.67 13.35
CA VAL A 75 -5.29 2.79 13.90
C VAL A 75 -6.34 2.33 14.92
N MET A 76 -6.64 1.03 14.99
CA MET A 76 -7.76 0.50 15.79
C MET A 76 -7.38 0.22 17.25
N GLY A 77 -6.17 0.57 17.68
CA GLY A 77 -5.70 0.34 19.06
C GLY A 77 -5.68 -1.14 19.46
N ARG A 78 -5.57 -2.05 18.48
CA ARG A 78 -5.58 -3.50 18.72
C ARG A 78 -4.33 -3.92 19.48
N LYS A 79 -4.47 -4.93 20.35
CA LYS A 79 -3.31 -5.61 20.94
C LYS A 79 -2.41 -6.18 19.83
N MET A 80 -1.10 -6.18 20.07
CA MET A 80 -0.07 -6.61 19.12
C MET A 80 -0.40 -7.90 18.39
N ALA A 81 -0.80 -8.96 19.10
CA ALA A 81 -1.13 -10.26 18.50
C ALA A 81 -2.24 -10.16 17.43
N LYS A 82 -3.31 -9.42 17.73
CA LYS A 82 -4.45 -9.23 16.82
C LYS A 82 -4.10 -8.30 15.63
N ALA A 83 -3.24 -7.32 15.86
CA ALA A 83 -2.73 -6.45 14.79
C ALA A 83 -1.85 -7.25 13.81
N LEU A 84 -1.01 -8.16 14.31
CA LEU A 84 -0.20 -9.04 13.48
C LEU A 84 -1.03 -10.05 12.69
N GLU A 85 -2.05 -10.64 13.32
CA GLU A 85 -2.99 -11.53 12.64
C GLU A 85 -3.75 -10.81 11.50
N ASP A 86 -4.16 -9.57 11.73
CA ASP A 86 -4.82 -8.75 10.71
C ASP A 86 -3.85 -8.33 9.59
N ALA A 87 -2.58 -8.07 9.89
CA ALA A 87 -1.57 -7.79 8.88
C ALA A 87 -1.28 -9.04 8.01
N ASP A 88 -1.18 -10.22 8.63
CA ASP A 88 -1.00 -11.50 7.94
C ASP A 88 -2.21 -11.83 7.04
N ARG A 89 -3.43 -11.68 7.56
CA ARG A 89 -4.67 -11.85 6.79
C ARG A 89 -4.73 -10.92 5.56
N ARG A 90 -4.22 -9.69 5.70
CA ARG A 90 -4.14 -8.71 4.60
C ARG A 90 -2.99 -8.97 3.63
N LYS A 91 -2.18 -10.02 3.83
CA LYS A 91 -1.00 -10.36 3.03
C LYS A 91 0.00 -9.21 2.96
N VAL A 92 0.32 -8.65 4.13
CA VAL A 92 1.42 -7.70 4.30
C VAL A 92 2.72 -8.48 4.44
N ASP A 93 3.83 -8.01 3.87
CA ASP A 93 5.10 -8.74 3.89
C ASP A 93 5.83 -8.59 5.23
N TYR A 94 5.78 -7.39 5.79
CA TYR A 94 6.49 -7.05 7.04
C TYR A 94 5.59 -6.31 8.03
N ALA A 95 5.77 -6.61 9.31
CA ALA A 95 5.24 -5.81 10.40
C ALA A 95 6.38 -5.10 11.14
N VAL A 96 6.29 -3.79 11.29
CA VAL A 96 7.18 -2.95 12.10
C VAL A 96 6.48 -2.63 13.41
N ILE A 97 7.00 -3.19 14.49
CA ILE A 97 6.48 -3.04 15.84
C ILE A 97 7.31 -1.98 16.55
N VAL A 98 6.64 -0.96 17.07
CA VAL A 98 7.28 0.16 17.77
C VAL A 98 7.03 0.01 19.27
N GLY A 99 8.08 -0.42 19.98
CA GLY A 99 8.10 -0.59 21.43
C GLY A 99 8.98 0.46 22.12
N GLU A 100 8.74 0.69 23.42
CA GLU A 100 9.45 1.73 24.17
C GLU A 100 10.93 1.41 24.34
N ARG A 101 11.26 0.13 24.54
CA ARG A 101 12.63 -0.32 24.76
C ARG A 101 13.49 -0.11 23.52
N GLU A 102 13.03 -0.63 22.39
CA GLU A 102 13.75 -0.56 21.12
C GLU A 102 13.87 0.90 20.66
N LEU A 103 12.82 1.71 20.88
CA LEU A 103 12.82 3.11 20.48
C LEU A 103 13.84 3.94 21.27
N LYS A 104 14.07 3.64 22.56
CA LYS A 104 15.13 4.28 23.37
C LYS A 104 16.53 4.01 22.79
N GLU A 105 16.71 2.86 22.14
CA GLU A 105 17.95 2.46 21.48
C GLU A 105 18.00 2.89 20.00
N GLY A 106 17.02 3.68 19.52
CA GLY A 106 16.95 4.14 18.13
C GLY A 106 16.58 3.04 17.12
N ALA A 107 15.94 1.96 17.59
CA ALA A 107 15.59 0.78 16.82
C ALA A 107 14.08 0.49 16.84
N VAL A 108 13.66 -0.39 15.94
CA VAL A 108 12.31 -0.96 15.90
C VAL A 108 12.39 -2.45 15.69
N MET A 109 11.31 -3.15 15.98
CA MET A 109 11.21 -4.58 15.78
C MET A 109 10.58 -4.87 14.42
N LEU A 110 11.34 -5.46 13.51
CA LEU A 110 10.89 -5.86 12.19
C LEU A 110 10.56 -7.35 12.19
N ARG A 111 9.31 -7.69 11.87
CA ARG A 111 8.83 -9.06 11.73
C ARG A 111 8.51 -9.35 10.27
N ASN A 112 9.09 -10.42 9.74
CA ASN A 112 8.72 -10.98 8.45
C ASN A 112 7.49 -11.89 8.66
N LEU A 113 6.37 -11.57 8.02
CA LEU A 113 5.13 -12.33 8.23
C LEU A 113 5.16 -13.69 7.51
N SER A 114 5.82 -13.77 6.35
CA SER A 114 6.01 -15.02 5.60
C SER A 114 6.94 -16.01 6.32
N LYS A 115 8.10 -15.55 6.79
CA LYS A 115 9.10 -16.39 7.47
C LYS A 115 8.82 -16.56 8.97
N ARG A 116 7.91 -15.74 9.53
CA ARG A 116 7.61 -15.65 10.97
C ARG A 116 8.83 -15.33 11.85
N GLU A 117 9.84 -14.73 11.25
CA GLU A 117 11.06 -14.30 11.94
C GLU A 117 10.94 -12.85 12.41
N GLN A 118 11.54 -12.54 13.55
CA GLN A 118 11.51 -11.22 14.15
C GLN A 118 12.91 -10.80 14.58
N ARG A 119 13.28 -9.56 14.28
CA ARG A 119 14.60 -9.00 14.60
C ARG A 119 14.50 -7.52 14.94
N VAL A 120 15.43 -7.04 15.76
CA VAL A 120 15.58 -5.61 16.06
C VAL A 120 16.43 -4.97 14.96
N VAL A 121 15.95 -3.86 14.40
CA VAL A 121 16.59 -3.15 13.29
C VAL A 121 16.68 -1.67 13.63
N PRO A 122 17.85 -1.03 13.48
CA PRO A 122 17.97 0.42 13.61
C PRO A 122 17.06 1.15 12.64
N ILE A 123 16.38 2.21 13.08
CA ILE A 123 15.44 2.98 12.23
C ILE A 123 16.14 3.52 10.97
N ALA A 124 17.42 3.87 11.09
CA ALA A 124 18.25 4.34 9.98
C ALA A 124 18.44 3.30 8.87
N GLN A 125 18.43 2.00 9.20
CA GLN A 125 18.66 0.90 8.26
C GLN A 125 17.36 0.21 7.82
N LEU A 126 16.23 0.56 8.44
CA LEU A 126 14.94 -0.11 8.24
C LEU A 126 14.51 -0.13 6.77
N THR A 127 14.59 1.01 6.10
CA THR A 127 14.23 1.15 4.68
C THR A 127 15.06 0.22 3.79
N GLN A 128 16.38 0.21 3.99
CA GLN A 128 17.29 -0.63 3.20
C GLN A 128 17.04 -2.12 3.44
N GLN A 129 16.78 -2.51 4.69
CA GLN A 129 16.45 -3.90 5.03
C GLN A 129 15.17 -4.37 4.33
N ILE A 130 14.16 -3.51 4.22
CA ILE A 130 12.91 -3.85 3.54
C ILE A 130 13.13 -3.93 2.03
N ILE A 131 13.88 -3.00 1.43
CA ILE A 131 14.12 -2.99 -0.03
C ILE A 131 15.05 -4.13 -0.48
N ASN A 132 16.15 -4.37 0.23
CA ASN A 132 17.22 -5.27 -0.22
C ASN A 132 16.98 -6.76 0.07
N GLN A 133 16.03 -7.10 0.95
CA GLN A 133 15.64 -8.49 1.15
C GLN A 133 14.92 -8.99 -0.11
N LYS A 134 15.65 -9.55 -1.08
CA LYS A 134 15.02 -10.40 -2.09
C LYS A 134 14.48 -11.65 -1.39
N GLU A 135 13.28 -12.09 -1.79
CA GLU A 135 12.69 -13.35 -1.35
C GLU A 135 13.66 -14.52 -1.50
#